data_AF-A0A7R9Y3U4-F1
#
_entry.id   AF-A0A7R9Y3U4-F1
#
_cell.length_a   1.000
_cell.length_b   1.000
_cell.length_c   1.000
_cell.angle_alpha   90.00
_cell.angle_beta   90.00
_cell.angle_gamma   90.00
#
_symmetry.space_group_name_H-M   'P 1'
#
loop_
_entity.id
_entity.type
_entity.pdbx_description
1 polymer ?
#
loop_
_entity_poly.entity_id
_entity_poly.type
_entity_poly.pdbx_seq_one_letter_code
_entity_poly.pdbx_strand_id
1 'polypeptide(L)'
;VKARNFLVFQGDIESVASKSPKDLTSLVETVSGSEELKKEYELARVAKKDAEDAQQVAFTKRKGLQTQRRQMKEQKEEAEKHLRMTKELDDAKAERALFKLFHIDFDAKRHEDDIAEASGALKEHDARVEACAKDVEEKRSLKATHAKKQLMLERKIAKHKADGDKKNPHAVRVKEETSRTKKRLELATKQLQRHAQDAAESKADVERLTRDLENVNAAEKAFEKDFAERQKKKNKDGGDLELGAKQMDEYNRRKEEAGAKTFKLRQERDGLAAAAAAEELTRARHASKVDELAARLAVLDEQLESERARDAALRDGEASTTAELEDGREREKAITDEKRKSRAKQENLAGKVEELSGKLREAKADRKESERETRAAEAVTSLRRMLPGVHGRVTDLIKVSQKKFNLAVITVLGKDADA
;
A
#
# COMPACT_ATOMS: atom_id res chain seq x y z
N VAL A 1 -2.37 -65.70 -127.91
CA VAL A 1 -2.95 -65.03 -129.11
C VAL A 1 -3.44 -66.07 -130.12
N LYS A 2 -4.73 -66.42 -130.09
CA LYS A 2 -5.41 -67.16 -131.16
C LYS A 2 -6.37 -66.20 -131.84
N ALA A 3 -5.87 -65.36 -132.75
CA ALA A 3 -6.72 -64.45 -133.51
C ALA A 3 -7.55 -65.26 -134.52
N ARG A 4 -8.87 -65.29 -134.32
CA ARG A 4 -9.84 -65.94 -135.24
C ARG A 4 -10.36 -64.99 -136.34
N ASN A 5 -9.92 -63.73 -136.36
CA ASN A 5 -10.57 -62.65 -137.12
C ASN A 5 -9.64 -62.03 -138.17
N PHE A 6 -9.39 -62.74 -139.27
CA PHE A 6 -8.79 -62.17 -140.49
C PHE A 6 -9.75 -62.18 -141.69
N LEU A 7 -10.98 -62.66 -141.48
CA LEU A 7 -12.10 -62.58 -142.43
C LEU A 7 -13.22 -61.79 -141.74
N VAL A 8 -13.70 -60.73 -142.40
CA VAL A 8 -14.77 -59.86 -141.93
C VAL A 8 -16.02 -60.17 -142.75
N PHE A 9 -17.08 -60.67 -142.11
CA PHE A 9 -18.37 -60.85 -142.79
C PHE A 9 -19.13 -59.51 -142.82
N GLN A 10 -19.95 -59.26 -143.84
CA GLN A 10 -20.62 -57.97 -144.04
C GLN A 10 -21.48 -57.55 -142.81
N GLY A 11 -22.06 -58.52 -142.08
CA GLY A 11 -22.80 -58.26 -140.83
C GLY A 11 -21.92 -57.99 -139.59
N ASP A 12 -20.62 -58.31 -139.62
CA ASP A 12 -19.71 -58.05 -138.50
C ASP A 12 -19.33 -56.57 -138.39
N ILE A 13 -19.30 -55.84 -139.51
CA ILE A 13 -19.02 -54.39 -139.54
C ILE A 13 -20.16 -53.62 -138.87
N GLU A 14 -21.40 -53.96 -139.18
CA GLU A 14 -22.60 -53.37 -138.57
C GLU A 14 -22.72 -53.77 -137.09
N SER A 15 -22.43 -55.04 -136.77
CA SER A 15 -22.38 -55.54 -135.39
C SER A 15 -21.36 -54.77 -134.54
N VAL A 16 -20.14 -54.56 -135.03
CA VAL A 16 -19.12 -53.78 -134.32
C VAL A 16 -19.49 -52.30 -134.20
N ALA A 17 -20.10 -51.69 -135.23
CA ALA A 17 -20.56 -50.30 -135.19
C ALA A 17 -21.73 -50.07 -134.21
N SER A 18 -22.57 -51.10 -133.98
CA SER A 18 -23.71 -51.07 -133.06
C SER A 18 -23.37 -51.41 -131.60
N LYS A 19 -22.13 -51.84 -131.31
CA LYS A 19 -21.70 -52.21 -129.96
C LYS A 19 -21.69 -50.99 -129.04
N SER A 20 -22.07 -51.20 -127.79
CA SER A 20 -21.94 -50.15 -126.78
C SER A 20 -20.46 -49.85 -126.51
N PRO A 21 -20.12 -48.66 -125.98
CA PRO A 21 -18.73 -48.35 -125.61
C PRO A 21 -18.08 -49.41 -124.71
N LYS A 22 -18.84 -50.04 -123.80
CA LYS A 22 -18.33 -51.13 -122.93
C LYS A 22 -18.01 -52.41 -123.72
N ASP A 23 -18.82 -52.71 -124.72
CA ASP A 23 -18.65 -53.90 -125.57
C ASP A 23 -17.51 -53.70 -126.57
N LEU A 24 -17.32 -52.47 -127.05
CA LEU A 24 -16.15 -52.06 -127.83
C LEU A 24 -14.87 -52.19 -127.01
N THR A 25 -14.85 -51.70 -125.76
CA THR A 25 -13.70 -51.90 -124.86
C THR A 25 -13.44 -53.39 -124.63
N SER A 26 -14.49 -54.18 -124.36
CA SER A 26 -14.34 -55.63 -124.16
C SER A 26 -13.76 -56.33 -125.39
N LEU A 27 -14.18 -55.94 -126.60
CA LEU A 27 -13.64 -56.45 -127.85
C LEU A 27 -12.15 -56.12 -128.01
N VAL A 28 -11.74 -54.89 -127.67
CA VAL A 28 -10.33 -54.47 -127.68
C VAL A 28 -9.52 -55.30 -126.68
N GLU A 29 -10.04 -55.51 -125.48
CA GLU A 29 -9.41 -56.32 -124.41
C GLU A 29 -9.25 -57.80 -124.79
N THR A 30 -10.21 -58.37 -125.53
CA THR A 30 -10.11 -59.73 -126.08
C THR A 30 -9.00 -59.81 -127.14
N VAL A 31 -8.86 -58.77 -127.99
CA VAL A 31 -7.85 -58.72 -129.06
C VAL A 31 -6.44 -58.51 -128.50
N SER A 32 -6.28 -57.65 -127.49
CA SER A 32 -5.00 -57.41 -126.80
C SER A 32 -4.58 -58.59 -125.91
N GLY A 33 -5.51 -59.47 -125.54
CA GLY A 33 -5.28 -60.59 -124.62
C GLY A 33 -5.29 -60.20 -123.14
N SER A 34 -5.57 -58.93 -122.80
CA SER A 34 -5.69 -58.45 -121.42
C SER A 34 -6.97 -58.95 -120.73
N GLU A 35 -7.94 -59.47 -121.48
CA GLU A 35 -9.11 -60.15 -120.93
C GLU A 35 -8.75 -61.33 -120.01
N GLU A 36 -7.64 -62.02 -120.26
CA GLU A 36 -7.14 -63.12 -119.41
C GLU A 36 -6.80 -62.64 -117.98
N LEU A 37 -6.33 -61.38 -117.84
CA LEU A 37 -5.96 -60.76 -116.56
C LEU A 37 -7.15 -60.14 -115.82
N LYS A 38 -8.32 -60.00 -116.46
CA LYS A 38 -9.51 -59.34 -115.89
C LYS A 38 -9.96 -59.97 -114.57
N LYS A 39 -9.93 -61.31 -114.48
CA LYS A 39 -10.32 -62.03 -113.25
C LYS A 39 -9.36 -61.73 -112.11
N GLU A 40 -8.06 -61.77 -112.37
CA GLU A 40 -7.02 -61.46 -111.38
C GLU A 40 -7.08 -59.99 -110.95
N TYR A 41 -7.32 -59.08 -111.90
CA TYR A 41 -7.49 -57.65 -111.61
C TYR A 41 -8.69 -57.38 -110.71
N GLU A 42 -9.88 -57.93 -111.02
CA GLU A 42 -11.06 -57.70 -110.18
C GLU A 42 -10.90 -58.33 -108.79
N LEU A 43 -10.30 -59.52 -108.67
CA LEU A 43 -9.97 -60.12 -107.37
C LEU A 43 -8.99 -59.25 -106.57
N ALA A 44 -7.93 -58.75 -107.21
CA ALA A 44 -6.95 -57.86 -106.59
C ALA A 44 -7.57 -56.51 -106.20
N ARG A 45 -8.49 -55.98 -107.01
CA ARG A 45 -9.23 -54.74 -106.73
C ARG A 45 -10.15 -54.87 -105.53
N VAL A 46 -10.89 -55.98 -105.42
CA VAL A 46 -11.72 -56.27 -104.24
C VAL A 46 -10.83 -56.45 -103.01
N ALA A 47 -9.78 -57.26 -103.09
CA ALA A 47 -8.85 -57.47 -101.98
C ALA A 47 -8.16 -56.15 -101.52
N LYS A 48 -7.79 -55.28 -102.46
CA LYS A 48 -7.28 -53.94 -102.15
C LYS A 48 -8.31 -53.11 -101.39
N LYS A 49 -9.55 -53.06 -101.87
CA LYS A 49 -10.62 -52.30 -101.23
C LYS A 49 -10.89 -52.81 -99.81
N ASP A 50 -10.98 -54.13 -99.63
CA ASP A 50 -11.19 -54.74 -98.31
C ASP A 50 -10.03 -54.42 -97.35
N ALA A 51 -8.79 -54.40 -97.84
CA ALA A 51 -7.62 -54.00 -97.06
C ALA A 51 -7.64 -52.50 -96.69
N GLU A 52 -8.04 -51.63 -97.62
CA GLU A 52 -8.21 -50.19 -97.37
C GLU A 52 -9.31 -49.92 -96.33
N ASP A 53 -10.46 -50.58 -96.45
CA ASP A 53 -11.57 -50.48 -95.49
C ASP A 53 -11.14 -50.99 -94.10
N ALA A 54 -10.44 -52.13 -94.03
CA ALA A 54 -9.89 -52.66 -92.79
C ALA A 54 -8.86 -51.71 -92.15
N GLN A 55 -7.98 -51.10 -92.96
CA GLN A 55 -7.01 -50.10 -92.51
C GLN A 55 -7.71 -48.87 -91.92
N GLN A 56 -8.79 -48.39 -92.55
CA GLN A 56 -9.53 -47.22 -92.10
C GLN A 56 -10.26 -47.47 -90.77
N VAL A 57 -10.86 -48.66 -90.60
CA VAL A 57 -11.45 -49.08 -89.33
C VAL A 57 -10.39 -49.19 -88.24
N ALA A 58 -9.24 -49.79 -88.53
CA ALA A 58 -8.14 -49.92 -87.58
C ALA A 58 -7.60 -48.54 -87.16
N PHE A 59 -7.45 -47.61 -88.10
CA PHE A 59 -7.00 -46.24 -87.82
C PHE A 59 -7.99 -45.48 -86.92
N THR A 60 -9.30 -45.59 -87.20
CA THR A 60 -10.35 -44.96 -86.40
C THR A 60 -10.37 -45.53 -84.98
N LYS A 61 -10.27 -46.85 -84.83
CA LYS A 61 -10.14 -47.52 -83.53
C LYS A 61 -8.90 -47.05 -82.78
N ARG A 62 -7.74 -46.97 -83.46
CA ARG A 62 -6.49 -46.48 -82.86
C ARG A 62 -6.63 -45.05 -82.34
N LYS A 63 -7.26 -44.16 -83.12
CA LYS A 63 -7.51 -42.77 -82.71
C LYS A 63 -8.47 -42.69 -81.51
N GLY A 64 -9.50 -43.53 -81.48
CA GLY A 64 -10.40 -43.67 -80.35
C GLY A 64 -9.67 -44.09 -79.07
N LEU A 65 -8.87 -45.16 -79.14
CA LEU A 65 -8.05 -45.65 -78.03
C LEU A 65 -7.03 -44.62 -77.55
N GLN A 66 -6.40 -43.86 -78.46
CA GLN A 66 -5.45 -42.81 -78.09
C GLN A 66 -6.13 -41.67 -77.32
N THR A 67 -7.35 -41.31 -77.72
CA THR A 67 -8.15 -40.28 -77.03
C THR A 67 -8.60 -40.77 -75.66
N GLN A 68 -9.10 -42.00 -75.56
CA GLN A 68 -9.45 -42.63 -74.28
C GLN A 68 -8.24 -42.73 -73.35
N ARG A 69 -7.07 -43.15 -73.85
CA ARG A 69 -5.84 -43.21 -73.06
C ARG A 69 -5.46 -41.84 -72.50
N ARG A 70 -5.62 -40.78 -73.28
CA ARG A 70 -5.37 -39.41 -72.83
C ARG A 70 -6.35 -39.01 -71.73
N GLN A 71 -7.65 -39.23 -71.93
CA GLN A 71 -8.68 -38.92 -70.93
C GLN A 71 -8.45 -39.69 -69.62
N MET A 72 -8.16 -40.99 -69.68
CA MET A 72 -7.88 -41.81 -68.49
C MET A 72 -6.61 -41.35 -67.77
N LYS A 73 -5.60 -40.86 -68.51
CA LYS A 73 -4.40 -40.27 -67.91
C LYS A 73 -4.72 -38.97 -67.17
N GLU A 74 -5.49 -38.07 -67.81
CA GLU A 74 -5.92 -36.81 -67.19
C GLU A 74 -6.76 -37.07 -65.92
N GLN A 75 -7.71 -38.01 -65.97
CA GLN A 75 -8.50 -38.42 -64.80
C GLN A 75 -7.64 -39.01 -63.68
N LYS A 76 -6.63 -39.82 -64.02
CA LYS A 76 -5.69 -40.39 -63.04
C LYS A 76 -4.88 -39.28 -62.36
N GLU A 77 -4.32 -38.35 -63.14
CA GLU A 77 -3.54 -37.23 -62.60
C GLU A 77 -4.39 -36.32 -61.69
N GLU A 78 -5.66 -36.08 -62.06
CA GLU A 78 -6.60 -35.32 -61.24
C GLU A 78 -6.96 -36.04 -59.93
N ALA A 79 -7.21 -37.36 -59.98
CA ALA A 79 -7.48 -38.17 -58.79
C ALA A 79 -6.27 -38.21 -57.84
N GLU A 80 -5.06 -38.37 -58.37
CA GLU A 80 -3.82 -38.34 -57.57
C GLU A 80 -3.61 -36.96 -56.92
N LYS A 81 -3.87 -35.87 -57.65
CA LYS A 81 -3.81 -34.51 -57.11
C LYS A 81 -4.85 -34.28 -56.01
N HIS A 82 -6.07 -34.79 -56.18
CA HIS A 82 -7.13 -34.70 -55.17
C HIS A 82 -6.75 -35.47 -53.89
N LEU A 83 -6.24 -36.70 -54.03
CA LEU A 83 -5.77 -37.49 -52.89
C LEU A 83 -4.65 -36.78 -52.13
N ARG A 84 -3.69 -36.18 -52.85
CA ARG A 84 -2.61 -35.40 -52.25
C ARG A 84 -3.15 -34.19 -51.47
N MET A 85 -4.00 -33.37 -52.07
CA MET A 85 -4.57 -32.21 -51.39
C MET A 85 -5.45 -32.58 -50.21
N THR A 86 -6.15 -33.72 -50.27
CA THR A 86 -6.94 -34.22 -49.15
C THR A 86 -6.05 -34.57 -47.96
N LYS A 87 -4.91 -35.23 -48.20
CA LYS A 87 -3.92 -35.50 -47.14
C LYS A 87 -3.35 -34.22 -46.55
N GLU A 88 -2.91 -33.27 -47.39
CA GLU A 88 -2.39 -31.98 -46.92
C GLU A 88 -3.44 -31.21 -46.10
N LEU A 89 -4.72 -31.27 -46.49
CA LEU A 89 -5.83 -30.69 -45.74
C LEU A 89 -6.02 -31.37 -44.37
N ASP A 90 -5.94 -32.69 -44.31
CA ASP A 90 -6.13 -33.43 -43.07
C ASP A 90 -4.94 -33.25 -42.11
N ASP A 91 -3.72 -33.17 -42.63
CA ASP A 91 -2.52 -32.81 -41.87
C ASP A 91 -2.66 -31.39 -41.28
N ALA A 92 -3.10 -30.42 -42.07
CA ALA A 92 -3.34 -29.05 -41.59
C ALA A 92 -4.47 -28.98 -40.54
N LYS A 93 -5.51 -29.80 -40.67
CA LYS A 93 -6.56 -29.91 -39.64
C LYS A 93 -6.00 -30.50 -38.34
N ALA A 94 -5.16 -31.53 -38.44
CA ALA A 94 -4.51 -32.14 -37.28
C ALA A 94 -3.58 -31.14 -36.58
N GLU A 95 -2.75 -30.41 -37.33
CA GLU A 95 -1.88 -29.36 -36.79
C GLU A 95 -2.68 -28.25 -36.12
N ARG A 96 -3.78 -27.80 -36.73
CA ARG A 96 -4.69 -26.81 -36.11
C ARG A 96 -5.30 -27.34 -34.81
N ALA A 97 -5.68 -28.61 -34.75
CA ALA A 97 -6.22 -29.21 -33.54
C ALA A 97 -5.17 -29.31 -32.43
N LEU A 98 -3.95 -29.74 -32.78
CA LEU A 98 -2.81 -29.78 -31.86
C LEU A 98 -2.44 -28.39 -31.34
N PHE A 99 -2.42 -27.37 -32.21
CA PHE A 99 -2.15 -25.98 -31.81
C PHE A 99 -3.16 -25.48 -30.77
N LYS A 100 -4.45 -25.77 -30.98
CA LYS A 100 -5.51 -25.43 -30.02
C LYS A 100 -5.32 -26.16 -28.69
N LEU A 101 -5.05 -27.47 -28.74
CA LEU A 101 -4.80 -28.25 -27.53
C LEU A 101 -3.57 -27.75 -26.76
N PHE A 102 -2.50 -27.38 -27.47
CA PHE A 102 -1.30 -26.80 -26.87
C PHE A 102 -1.61 -25.50 -26.12
N HIS A 103 -2.39 -24.59 -26.71
CA HIS A 103 -2.75 -23.34 -26.03
C HIS A 103 -3.68 -23.58 -24.83
N ILE A 104 -4.62 -24.52 -24.95
CA ILE A 104 -5.48 -24.90 -23.81
C ILE A 104 -4.64 -25.48 -22.67
N ASP A 105 -3.70 -26.39 -22.95
CA ASP A 105 -2.80 -26.97 -21.93
C ASP A 105 -1.86 -25.92 -21.33
N PHE A 106 -1.35 -25.00 -22.16
CA PHE A 106 -0.52 -23.89 -21.70
C PHE A 106 -1.30 -22.94 -20.76
N ASP A 107 -2.51 -22.53 -21.16
CA ASP A 107 -3.37 -21.68 -20.35
C ASP A 107 -3.82 -22.39 -19.07
N ALA A 108 -4.10 -23.71 -19.14
CA ALA A 108 -4.44 -24.51 -17.96
C ALA A 108 -3.30 -24.53 -16.95
N LYS A 109 -2.07 -24.81 -17.38
CA LYS A 109 -0.87 -24.77 -16.51
C LYS A 109 -0.64 -23.41 -15.90
N ARG A 110 -0.77 -22.35 -16.71
CA ARG A 110 -0.65 -20.98 -16.21
C ARG A 110 -1.70 -20.69 -15.13
N HIS A 111 -2.95 -21.10 -15.34
CA HIS A 111 -4.00 -20.94 -14.33
C HIS A 111 -3.76 -21.79 -13.09
N GLU A 112 -3.21 -23.00 -13.21
CA GLU A 112 -2.80 -23.81 -12.06
C GLU A 112 -1.71 -23.10 -11.23
N ASP A 113 -0.70 -22.52 -11.88
CA ASP A 113 0.35 -21.73 -11.23
C ASP A 113 -0.24 -20.48 -10.53
N ASP A 114 -1.11 -19.72 -11.22
CA ASP A 114 -1.79 -18.55 -10.66
C ASP A 114 -2.64 -18.93 -9.42
N ILE A 115 -3.35 -20.07 -9.48
CA ILE A 115 -4.15 -20.61 -8.37
C ILE A 115 -3.23 -21.03 -7.20
N ALA A 116 -2.09 -21.65 -7.48
CA ALA A 116 -1.14 -22.06 -6.46
C ALA A 116 -0.55 -20.84 -5.72
N GLU A 117 -0.17 -19.80 -6.46
CA GLU A 117 0.30 -18.52 -5.90
C GLU A 117 -0.78 -17.85 -5.04
N ALA A 118 -2.00 -17.71 -5.58
CA ALA A 118 -3.12 -17.12 -4.85
C ALA A 118 -3.49 -17.92 -3.59
N SER A 119 -3.44 -19.25 -3.66
CA SER A 119 -3.69 -20.13 -2.51
C SER A 119 -2.59 -20.01 -1.44
N GLY A 120 -1.34 -19.78 -1.86
CA GLY A 120 -0.22 -19.49 -0.95
C GLY A 120 -0.42 -18.15 -0.23
N ALA A 121 -0.74 -17.10 -0.98
CA ALA A 121 -1.02 -15.77 -0.42
C ALA A 121 -2.23 -15.78 0.52
N LEU A 122 -3.29 -16.54 0.20
CA LEU A 122 -4.46 -16.69 1.06
C LEU A 122 -4.10 -17.34 2.40
N LYS A 123 -3.30 -18.42 2.37
CA LYS A 123 -2.84 -19.09 3.61
C LYS A 123 -2.01 -18.16 4.50
N GLU A 124 -1.15 -17.33 3.90
CA GLU A 124 -0.37 -16.35 4.66
C GLU A 124 -1.28 -15.28 5.27
N HIS A 125 -2.26 -14.79 4.51
CA HIS A 125 -3.24 -13.83 5.00
C HIS A 125 -4.08 -14.42 6.14
N ASP A 126 -4.56 -15.66 6.01
CA ASP A 126 -5.34 -16.34 7.05
C ASP A 126 -4.51 -16.53 8.33
N ALA A 127 -3.23 -16.91 8.21
CA ALA A 127 -2.33 -17.01 9.36
C ALA A 127 -2.14 -15.65 10.07
N ARG A 128 -2.04 -14.55 9.30
CA ARG A 128 -1.98 -13.19 9.86
C ARG A 128 -3.27 -12.78 10.54
N VAL A 129 -4.43 -13.13 9.97
CA VAL A 129 -5.74 -12.87 10.57
C VAL A 129 -5.89 -13.63 11.89
N GLU A 130 -5.50 -14.90 11.93
CA GLU A 130 -5.52 -15.70 13.16
C GLU A 130 -4.59 -15.12 14.24
N ALA A 131 -3.38 -14.70 13.87
CA ALA A 131 -2.46 -14.04 14.80
C ALA A 131 -3.06 -12.74 15.37
N CYS A 132 -3.61 -11.89 14.49
CA CYS A 132 -4.28 -10.66 14.90
C CYS A 132 -5.51 -10.92 15.79
N ALA A 133 -6.29 -11.98 15.50
CA ALA A 133 -7.42 -12.38 16.33
C ALA A 133 -6.98 -12.78 17.74
N LYS A 134 -5.89 -13.55 17.87
CA LYS A 134 -5.30 -13.91 19.17
C LYS A 134 -4.84 -12.66 19.92
N ASP A 135 -4.12 -11.76 19.26
CA ASP A 135 -3.69 -10.50 19.86
C ASP A 135 -4.87 -9.67 20.37
N VAL A 136 -5.95 -9.56 19.59
CA VAL A 136 -7.17 -8.85 19.99
C VAL A 136 -7.79 -9.50 21.23
N GLU A 137 -7.84 -10.83 21.30
CA GLU A 137 -8.38 -11.56 22.45
C GLU A 137 -7.51 -11.37 23.72
N GLU A 138 -6.18 -11.41 23.58
CA GLU A 138 -5.24 -11.11 24.66
C GLU A 138 -5.41 -9.68 25.17
N LYS A 139 -5.47 -8.69 24.27
CA LYS A 139 -5.68 -7.28 24.65
C LYS A 139 -7.05 -7.07 25.28
N ARG A 140 -8.10 -7.77 24.84
CA ARG A 140 -9.43 -7.75 25.49
C ARG A 140 -9.35 -8.30 26.92
N SER A 141 -8.67 -9.43 27.12
CA SER A 141 -8.44 -10.00 28.45
C SER A 141 -7.68 -9.02 29.36
N LEU A 142 -6.57 -8.46 28.88
CA LEU A 142 -5.80 -7.45 29.61
C LEU A 142 -6.65 -6.23 29.97
N LYS A 143 -7.42 -5.68 29.02
CA LYS A 143 -8.35 -4.57 29.28
C LYS A 143 -9.34 -4.90 30.39
N ALA A 144 -9.91 -6.11 30.40
CA ALA A 144 -10.82 -6.55 31.45
C ALA A 144 -10.11 -6.64 32.82
N THR A 145 -8.87 -7.11 32.87
CA THR A 145 -8.10 -7.14 34.13
C THR A 145 -7.76 -5.73 34.63
N HIS A 146 -7.37 -4.81 33.73
CA HIS A 146 -7.10 -3.42 34.08
C HIS A 146 -8.36 -2.70 34.56
N ALA A 147 -9.51 -2.91 33.92
CA ALA A 147 -10.79 -2.36 34.36
C ALA A 147 -11.16 -2.83 35.79
N LYS A 148 -10.93 -4.11 36.12
CA LYS A 148 -11.12 -4.62 37.49
C LYS A 148 -10.18 -3.94 38.49
N LYS A 149 -8.90 -3.77 38.14
CA LYS A 149 -7.91 -3.07 38.97
C LYS A 149 -8.30 -1.60 39.19
N GLN A 150 -8.74 -0.92 38.13
CA GLN A 150 -9.20 0.47 38.20
C GLN A 150 -10.38 0.61 39.15
N LEU A 151 -11.40 -0.24 39.03
CA LEU A 151 -12.57 -0.22 39.92
C LEU A 151 -12.19 -0.47 41.39
N MET A 152 -11.22 -1.37 41.64
CA MET A 152 -10.69 -1.61 42.99
C MET A 152 -9.94 -0.39 43.55
N LEU A 153 -9.15 0.29 42.72
CA LEU A 153 -8.45 1.52 43.12
C LEU A 153 -9.44 2.66 43.36
N GLU A 154 -10.44 2.83 42.51
CA GLU A 154 -11.51 3.83 42.70
C GLU A 154 -12.27 3.60 44.02
N ARG A 155 -12.60 2.34 44.35
CA ARG A 155 -13.18 2.00 45.66
C ARG A 155 -12.26 2.35 46.82
N LYS A 156 -10.96 2.08 46.72
CA LYS A 156 -9.97 2.47 47.74
C LYS A 156 -9.88 3.99 47.89
N ILE A 157 -9.83 4.72 46.78
CA ILE A 157 -9.82 6.19 46.76
C ILE A 157 -11.10 6.73 47.44
N ALA A 158 -12.28 6.21 47.08
CA ALA A 158 -13.54 6.61 47.69
C ALA A 158 -13.55 6.35 49.21
N LYS A 159 -13.03 5.19 49.65
CA LYS A 159 -12.91 4.86 51.07
C LYS A 159 -11.96 5.83 51.79
N HIS A 160 -10.78 6.09 51.23
CA HIS A 160 -9.82 7.03 51.81
C HIS A 160 -10.35 8.47 51.83
N LYS A 161 -11.10 8.90 50.81
CA LYS A 161 -11.79 10.19 50.80
C LYS A 161 -12.82 10.26 51.93
N ALA A 162 -13.69 9.27 52.06
CA ALA A 162 -14.67 9.21 53.15
C ALA A 162 -14.03 9.20 54.54
N ASP A 163 -12.91 8.49 54.72
CA ASP A 163 -12.15 8.49 55.98
C ASP A 163 -11.47 9.85 56.24
N GLY A 164 -11.00 10.53 55.19
CA GLY A 164 -10.52 11.90 55.25
C GLY A 164 -11.61 12.89 55.67
N ASP A 165 -12.79 12.79 55.06
CA ASP A 165 -13.95 13.62 55.37
C ASP A 165 -14.44 13.42 56.81
N LYS A 166 -14.42 12.18 57.33
CA LYS A 166 -14.72 11.91 58.75
C LYS A 166 -13.74 12.56 59.71
N LYS A 167 -12.46 12.67 59.33
CA LYS A 167 -11.41 13.29 60.15
C LYS A 167 -11.38 14.82 59.99
N ASN A 168 -11.99 15.35 58.95
CA ASN A 168 -12.00 16.79 58.65
C ASN A 168 -12.64 17.64 59.77
N PRO A 169 -13.80 17.29 60.38
CA PRO A 169 -14.35 18.02 61.51
C PRO A 169 -13.41 18.09 62.72
N HIS A 170 -12.74 16.98 63.03
CA HIS A 170 -11.76 16.94 64.11
C HIS A 170 -10.54 17.82 63.78
N ALA A 171 -10.05 17.77 62.54
CA ALA A 171 -8.95 18.61 62.08
C ALA A 171 -9.31 20.11 62.12
N VAL A 172 -10.54 20.48 61.72
CA VAL A 172 -11.05 21.85 61.82
C VAL A 172 -11.16 22.29 63.27
N ARG A 173 -11.70 21.43 64.16
CA ARG A 173 -11.79 21.73 65.60
C ARG A 173 -10.42 21.97 66.22
N VAL A 174 -9.46 21.07 65.96
CA VAL A 174 -8.08 21.21 66.45
C VAL A 174 -7.39 22.43 65.87
N LYS A 175 -7.60 22.78 64.58
CA LYS A 175 -7.08 24.02 64.00
C LYS A 175 -7.63 25.26 64.68
N GLU A 176 -8.94 25.29 64.96
CA GLU A 176 -9.60 26.40 65.63
C GLU A 176 -9.16 26.53 67.10
N GLU A 177 -9.07 25.41 67.83
CA GLU A 177 -8.50 25.34 69.17
C GLU A 177 -7.04 25.81 69.18
N THR A 178 -6.23 25.37 68.22
CA THR A 178 -4.84 25.81 68.06
C THR A 178 -4.76 27.31 67.77
N SER A 179 -5.64 27.84 66.90
CA SER A 179 -5.72 29.27 66.59
C SER A 179 -6.09 30.10 67.82
N ARG A 180 -7.10 29.67 68.59
CA ARG A 180 -7.49 30.30 69.87
C ARG A 180 -6.35 30.26 70.88
N THR A 181 -5.68 29.13 71.00
CA THR A 181 -4.56 28.95 71.94
C THR A 181 -3.37 29.80 71.53
N LYS A 182 -3.06 29.91 70.23
CA LYS A 182 -2.04 30.82 69.70
C LYS A 182 -2.35 32.28 69.99
N LYS A 183 -3.58 32.74 69.75
CA LYS A 183 -3.99 34.12 70.09
C LYS A 183 -3.88 34.40 71.59
N ARG A 184 -4.25 33.44 72.43
CA ARG A 184 -4.11 33.54 73.89
C ARG A 184 -2.63 33.57 74.31
N LEU A 185 -1.79 32.76 73.67
CA LEU A 185 -0.35 32.75 73.88
C LEU A 185 0.25 34.11 73.48
N GLU A 186 -0.07 34.63 72.29
CA GLU A 186 0.39 35.96 71.85
C GLU A 186 -0.01 37.08 72.82
N LEU A 187 -1.24 37.03 73.35
CA LEU A 187 -1.69 37.99 74.37
C LEU A 187 -0.89 37.84 75.68
N ALA A 188 -0.69 36.61 76.14
CA ALA A 188 0.10 36.31 77.33
C ALA A 188 1.58 36.70 77.15
N THR A 189 2.16 36.50 75.98
CA THR A 189 3.54 36.92 75.66
C THR A 189 3.66 38.44 75.65
N LYS A 190 2.67 39.17 75.11
CA LYS A 190 2.63 40.64 75.19
C LYS A 190 2.52 41.13 76.63
N GLN A 191 1.72 40.47 77.47
CA GLN A 191 1.63 40.78 78.89
C GLN A 191 2.94 40.49 79.62
N LEU A 192 3.58 39.36 79.31
CA LEU A 192 4.89 38.99 79.85
C LEU A 192 5.97 40.00 79.45
N GLN A 193 5.97 40.48 78.19
CA GLN A 193 6.88 41.54 77.75
C GLN A 193 6.67 42.85 78.50
N ARG A 194 5.42 43.25 78.76
CA ARG A 194 5.11 44.43 79.60
C ARG A 194 5.63 44.23 81.03
N HIS A 195 5.34 43.09 81.65
CA HIS A 195 5.83 42.80 83.00
C HIS A 195 7.37 42.69 83.07
N ALA A 196 8.02 42.18 82.02
CA ALA A 196 9.47 42.16 81.94
C ALA A 196 10.05 43.57 81.81
N GLN A 197 9.36 44.46 81.08
CA GLN A 197 9.71 45.88 80.99
C GLN A 197 9.50 46.59 82.34
N ASP A 198 8.37 46.38 83.02
CA ASP A 198 8.09 46.90 84.36
C ASP A 198 9.11 46.38 85.39
N ALA A 199 9.54 45.12 85.26
CA ALA A 199 10.56 44.52 86.11
C ALA A 199 11.95 45.09 85.84
N ALA A 200 12.27 45.41 84.57
CA ALA A 200 13.51 46.09 84.22
C ALA A 200 13.55 47.53 84.76
N GLU A 201 12.43 48.26 84.67
CA GLU A 201 12.26 49.58 85.29
C GLU A 201 12.39 49.50 86.82
N SER A 202 11.71 48.54 87.45
CA SER A 202 11.83 48.28 88.89
C SER A 202 13.26 47.89 89.29
N LYS A 203 13.98 47.13 88.45
CA LYS A 203 15.38 46.79 88.70
C LYS A 203 16.29 48.02 88.61
N ALA A 204 16.06 48.90 87.64
CA ALA A 204 16.78 50.18 87.56
C ALA A 204 16.49 51.08 88.77
N ASP A 205 15.24 51.10 89.26
CA ASP A 205 14.87 51.79 90.50
C ASP A 205 15.53 51.18 91.74
N VAL A 206 15.61 49.84 91.82
CA VAL A 206 16.33 49.13 92.88
C VAL A 206 17.82 49.46 92.81
N GLU A 207 18.45 49.48 91.64
CA GLU A 207 19.86 49.88 91.49
C GLU A 207 20.08 51.34 91.91
N ARG A 208 19.15 52.25 91.62
CA ARG A 208 19.18 53.63 92.14
C ARG A 208 19.08 53.66 93.67
N LEU A 209 18.10 52.97 94.25
CA LEU A 209 17.91 52.88 95.70
C LEU A 209 19.09 52.18 96.40
N THR A 210 19.77 51.26 95.72
CA THR A 210 20.98 50.60 96.24
C THR A 210 22.16 51.57 96.26
N ARG A 211 22.32 52.44 95.24
CA ARG A 211 23.28 53.56 95.30
C ARG A 211 22.92 54.55 96.41
N ASP A 212 21.64 54.84 96.59
CA ASP A 212 21.19 55.71 97.69
C ASP A 212 21.49 55.08 99.06
N LEU A 213 21.32 53.76 99.21
CA LEU A 213 21.73 53.00 100.39
C LEU A 213 23.25 52.95 100.58
N GLU A 214 24.04 52.85 99.51
CA GLU A 214 25.50 52.96 99.60
C GLU A 214 25.94 54.35 100.07
N ASN A 215 25.27 55.41 99.61
CA ASN A 215 25.49 56.78 100.09
C ASN A 215 25.09 56.95 101.56
N VAL A 216 23.97 56.35 101.99
CA VAL A 216 23.53 56.34 103.39
C VAL A 216 24.46 55.51 104.28
N ASN A 217 24.95 54.35 103.81
CA ASN A 217 25.93 53.53 104.52
C ASN A 217 27.32 54.18 104.58
N ALA A 218 27.69 54.98 103.58
CA ALA A 218 28.89 55.82 103.64
C ALA A 218 28.74 56.93 104.69
N ALA A 219 27.53 57.51 104.83
CA ALA A 219 27.19 58.44 105.90
C ALA A 219 27.14 57.74 107.28
N GLU A 220 26.70 56.48 107.35
CA GLU A 220 26.69 55.68 108.58
C GLU A 220 28.11 55.28 109.02
N LYS A 221 29.02 54.95 108.10
CA LYS A 221 30.46 54.76 108.39
C LYS A 221 31.17 56.04 108.83
N ALA A 222 30.71 57.21 108.39
CA ALA A 222 31.18 58.49 108.91
C ALA A 222 30.66 58.73 110.35
N PHE A 223 29.46 58.25 110.67
CA PHE A 223 28.85 58.32 112.01
C PHE A 223 29.42 57.29 112.99
N GLU A 224 29.76 56.08 112.54
CA GLU A 224 30.41 55.03 113.35
C GLU A 224 31.87 55.38 113.71
N LYS A 225 32.58 56.13 112.85
CA LYS A 225 33.88 56.72 113.19
C LYS A 225 33.77 57.78 114.31
N ASP A 226 32.65 58.49 114.39
CA ASP A 226 32.36 59.49 115.43
C ASP A 226 31.84 58.83 116.74
N PHE A 227 31.22 57.64 116.63
CA PHE A 227 30.74 56.85 117.77
C PHE A 227 31.84 56.01 118.43
N ALA A 228 32.88 55.61 117.67
CA ALA A 228 34.01 54.81 118.15
C ALA A 228 35.00 55.58 119.05
N GLU A 229 34.99 56.91 119.07
CA GLU A 229 35.74 57.73 120.04
C GLU A 229 35.02 57.90 121.40
N ARG A 230 33.73 57.53 121.51
CA ARG A 230 32.92 57.70 122.74
C ARG A 230 32.63 56.43 123.52
N GLN A 231 33.09 55.27 123.08
CA GLN A 231 32.93 53.97 123.77
C GLN A 231 34.27 53.35 124.21
N LYS A 232 35.10 54.15 124.88
CA LYS A 232 36.22 53.67 125.72
C LYS A 232 36.01 54.08 127.18
N LYS A 233 35.16 53.35 127.90
CA LYS A 233 35.26 53.15 129.36
C LYS A 233 34.26 52.12 129.88
N LYS A 234 34.81 51.07 130.51
CA LYS A 234 34.18 49.99 131.30
C LYS A 234 33.42 48.95 130.48
N ASN A 235 33.54 47.64 130.69
CA ASN A 235 34.36 46.80 131.58
C ASN A 235 34.17 45.37 131.01
N LYS A 236 35.25 44.62 130.78
CA LYS A 236 35.76 43.52 131.64
C LYS A 236 35.07 42.17 131.45
N ASP A 237 35.95 41.19 131.16
CA ASP A 237 35.86 39.73 131.33
C ASP A 237 34.81 39.02 130.44
N GLY A 238 35.13 38.03 129.60
CA GLY A 238 36.10 36.94 129.70
C GLY A 238 35.30 35.65 129.49
N GLY A 239 35.40 35.00 128.33
CA GLY A 239 35.88 33.61 128.32
C GLY A 239 34.93 32.68 127.57
N ASP A 240 35.56 31.88 126.72
CA ASP A 240 35.16 30.67 126.00
C ASP A 240 34.03 29.82 126.60
N LEU A 241 33.15 29.25 125.76
CA LEU A 241 32.66 27.84 125.76
C LEU A 241 31.40 27.65 124.88
N GLU A 242 31.55 26.76 123.90
CA GLU A 242 30.68 25.67 123.46
C GLU A 242 29.15 25.86 123.25
N LEU A 243 28.75 25.43 122.04
CA LEU A 243 27.42 25.35 121.43
C LEU A 243 26.28 24.89 122.37
N GLY A 244 25.58 25.86 122.97
CA GLY A 244 24.22 25.68 123.51
C GLY A 244 23.16 25.95 122.44
N ALA A 245 21.98 25.34 122.59
CA ALA A 245 20.82 25.39 121.67
C ALA A 245 20.48 26.78 121.06
N LYS A 246 20.92 27.87 121.69
CA LYS A 246 20.88 29.25 121.17
C LYS A 246 21.64 29.44 119.86
N GLN A 247 22.69 28.67 119.57
CA GLN A 247 23.44 28.75 118.30
C GLN A 247 22.78 27.97 117.16
N MET A 248 21.94 26.95 117.44
CA MET A 248 21.06 26.38 116.41
C MET A 248 19.85 27.27 116.14
N ASP A 249 19.35 28.00 117.13
CA ASP A 249 18.37 29.06 116.89
C ASP A 249 18.98 30.21 116.11
N GLU A 250 20.24 30.57 116.36
CA GLU A 250 20.97 31.58 115.57
C GLU A 250 21.32 31.08 114.16
N TYR A 251 21.64 29.79 113.98
CA TYR A 251 21.83 29.16 112.67
C TYR A 251 20.51 29.04 111.90
N ASN A 252 19.41 28.64 112.55
CA ASN A 252 18.08 28.59 111.93
C ASN A 252 17.59 30.01 111.61
N ARG A 253 17.82 30.98 112.48
CA ARG A 253 17.55 32.40 112.21
C ARG A 253 18.39 32.93 111.06
N ARG A 254 19.69 32.63 111.00
CA ARG A 254 20.56 33.00 109.86
C ARG A 254 20.23 32.22 108.59
N LYS A 255 19.72 30.98 108.70
CA LYS A 255 19.25 30.16 107.58
C LYS A 255 17.90 30.63 107.07
N GLU A 256 17.03 31.14 107.94
CA GLU A 256 15.79 31.83 107.57
C GLU A 256 16.09 33.21 107.00
N GLU A 257 17.05 33.97 107.54
CA GLU A 257 17.50 35.24 106.95
C GLU A 257 18.19 35.03 105.61
N ALA A 258 19.04 34.00 105.47
CA ALA A 258 19.66 33.63 104.20
C ALA A 258 18.63 33.05 103.24
N GLY A 259 17.67 32.26 103.73
CA GLY A 259 16.53 31.75 102.99
C GLY A 259 15.68 32.89 102.45
N ALA A 260 15.32 33.86 103.27
CA ALA A 260 14.55 35.04 102.91
C ALA A 260 15.30 35.93 101.91
N LYS A 261 16.61 36.17 102.12
CA LYS A 261 17.44 36.96 101.20
C LYS A 261 17.68 36.25 99.86
N THR A 262 17.78 34.92 99.84
CA THR A 262 18.05 34.13 98.62
C THR A 262 16.80 33.57 97.94
N PHE A 263 15.62 33.68 98.58
CA PHE A 263 14.35 33.18 98.03
C PHE A 263 14.03 33.83 96.69
N LYS A 264 14.14 35.16 96.60
CA LYS A 264 13.91 35.91 95.36
C LYS A 264 14.88 35.49 94.26
N LEU A 265 16.18 35.42 94.57
CA LEU A 265 17.20 35.00 93.61
C LEU A 265 17.02 33.54 93.13
N ARG A 266 16.59 32.63 94.01
CA ARG A 266 16.26 31.25 93.62
C ARG A 266 15.02 31.19 92.74
N GLN A 267 13.98 31.96 93.07
CA GLN A 267 12.77 32.06 92.27
C GLN A 267 13.06 32.63 90.87
N GLU A 268 13.90 33.66 90.77
CA GLU A 268 14.36 34.22 89.49
C GLU A 268 15.20 33.22 88.69
N ARG A 269 16.14 32.52 89.33
CA ARG A 269 16.93 31.45 88.69
C ARG A 269 16.02 30.34 88.15
N ASP A 270 15.06 29.88 88.95
CA ASP A 270 14.15 28.79 88.55
C ASP A 270 13.20 29.25 87.44
N GLY A 271 12.78 30.52 87.44
CA GLY A 271 12.05 31.15 86.36
C GLY A 271 12.85 31.24 85.06
N LEU A 272 14.12 31.66 85.13
CA LEU A 272 15.02 31.71 83.98
C LEU A 272 15.36 30.31 83.46
N ALA A 273 15.56 29.32 84.35
CA ALA A 273 15.79 27.94 83.96
C ALA A 273 14.57 27.34 83.26
N ALA A 274 13.36 27.62 83.74
CA ALA A 274 12.13 27.21 83.08
C ALA A 274 11.94 27.89 81.72
N ALA A 275 12.30 29.18 81.60
CA ALA A 275 12.26 29.90 80.33
C ALA A 275 13.25 29.33 79.31
N ALA A 276 14.49 29.06 79.71
CA ALA A 276 15.50 28.44 78.86
C ALA A 276 15.09 27.03 78.40
N ALA A 277 14.47 26.24 79.28
CA ALA A 277 13.94 24.93 78.92
C ALA A 277 12.78 25.01 77.90
N ALA A 278 11.92 26.03 78.02
CA ALA A 278 10.85 26.28 77.05
C ALA A 278 11.40 26.72 75.69
N GLU A 279 12.42 27.59 75.67
CA GLU A 279 13.10 28.02 74.44
C GLU A 279 13.77 26.84 73.73
N GLU A 280 14.44 25.94 74.45
CA GLU A 280 15.08 24.76 73.85
C GLU A 280 14.05 23.82 73.21
N LEU A 281 12.88 23.64 73.84
CA LEU A 281 11.75 22.91 73.25
C LEU A 281 11.24 23.58 71.97
N THR A 282 11.15 24.92 71.93
CA THR A 282 10.77 25.63 70.70
C THR A 282 11.82 25.50 69.60
N ARG A 283 13.11 25.57 69.95
CA ARG A 283 14.23 25.36 69.02
C ARG A 283 14.18 23.95 68.42
N ALA A 284 14.00 22.92 69.25
CA ALA A 284 13.87 21.54 68.79
C ALA A 284 12.68 21.36 67.82
N ARG A 285 11.54 22.01 68.11
CA ARG A 285 10.38 22.01 67.20
C ARG A 285 10.68 22.69 65.86
N HIS A 286 11.40 23.81 65.88
CA HIS A 286 11.79 24.50 64.64
C HIS A 286 12.79 23.69 63.83
N ALA A 287 13.79 23.07 64.47
CA ALA A 287 14.71 22.14 63.83
C ALA A 287 13.96 21.00 63.14
N SER A 288 13.04 20.32 63.84
CA SER A 288 12.22 19.27 63.25
C SER A 288 11.38 19.76 62.05
N LYS A 289 10.91 21.00 62.07
CA LYS A 289 10.18 21.58 60.93
C LYS A 289 11.09 21.88 59.74
N VAL A 290 12.32 22.31 59.98
CA VAL A 290 13.32 22.51 58.93
C VAL A 290 13.63 21.18 58.25
N ASP A 291 13.83 20.11 59.02
CA ASP A 291 14.10 18.76 58.48
C ASP A 291 12.91 18.26 57.63
N GLU A 292 11.67 18.46 58.10
CA GLU A 292 10.47 18.10 57.34
C GLU A 292 10.38 18.86 56.00
N LEU A 293 10.69 20.16 56.00
CA LEU A 293 10.67 20.98 54.80
C LEU A 293 11.81 20.60 53.83
N ALA A 294 12.99 20.29 54.35
CA ALA A 294 14.12 19.81 53.55
C ALA A 294 13.80 18.48 52.87
N ALA A 295 13.20 17.52 53.60
CA ALA A 295 12.75 16.26 53.02
C ALA A 295 11.68 16.49 51.94
N ARG A 296 10.75 17.43 52.16
CA ARG A 296 9.72 17.76 51.18
C ARG A 296 10.30 18.43 49.92
N LEU A 297 11.31 19.29 50.07
CA LEU A 297 12.03 19.88 48.94
C LEU A 297 12.72 18.80 48.11
N ALA A 298 13.43 17.87 48.75
CA ALA A 298 14.10 16.77 48.04
C ALA A 298 13.12 15.92 47.19
N VAL A 299 11.94 15.61 47.73
CA VAL A 299 10.89 14.88 46.97
C VAL A 299 10.36 15.71 45.79
N LEU A 300 10.18 17.02 45.96
CA LEU A 300 9.73 17.90 44.89
C LEU A 300 10.79 18.05 43.79
N ASP A 301 12.07 18.10 44.16
CA ASP A 301 13.19 18.14 43.21
C ASP A 301 13.27 16.84 42.39
N GLU A 302 13.09 15.68 43.03
CA GLU A 302 13.03 14.39 42.31
C GLU A 302 11.84 14.33 41.34
N GLN A 303 10.68 14.85 41.74
CA GLN A 303 9.50 14.95 40.86
C GLN A 303 9.77 15.89 39.67
N LEU A 304 10.41 17.03 39.91
CA LEU A 304 10.76 17.98 38.87
C LEU A 304 11.70 17.36 37.84
N GLU A 305 12.73 16.65 38.28
CA GLU A 305 13.67 15.95 37.39
C GLU A 305 12.98 14.83 36.61
N SER A 306 12.05 14.09 37.21
CA SER A 306 11.26 13.09 36.51
C SER A 306 10.38 13.69 35.41
N GLU A 307 9.72 14.82 35.68
CA GLU A 307 8.90 15.51 34.67
C GLU A 307 9.77 16.14 33.56
N ARG A 308 10.95 16.67 33.90
CA ARG A 308 11.93 17.14 32.89
C ARG A 308 12.40 16.03 31.98
N ALA A 309 12.71 14.85 32.53
CA ALA A 309 13.09 13.68 31.73
C ALA A 309 11.95 13.22 30.82
N ARG A 310 10.70 13.29 31.31
CA ARG A 310 9.51 12.97 30.50
C ARG A 310 9.30 13.98 29.38
N ASP A 311 9.45 15.28 29.64
CA ASP A 311 9.35 16.33 28.63
C ASP A 311 10.41 16.16 27.54
N ALA A 312 11.66 15.85 27.92
CA ALA A 312 12.72 15.56 26.97
C ALA A 312 12.39 14.35 26.07
N ALA A 313 11.93 13.23 26.66
CA ALA A 313 11.53 12.04 25.90
C ALA A 313 10.34 12.30 24.96
N LEU A 314 9.39 13.15 25.36
CA LEU A 314 8.27 13.56 24.52
C LEU A 314 8.73 14.42 23.35
N ARG A 315 9.66 15.36 23.55
CA ARG A 315 10.24 16.18 22.48
C ARG A 315 11.04 15.34 21.48
N ASP A 316 11.81 14.37 21.96
CA ASP A 316 12.53 13.43 21.09
C ASP A 316 11.55 12.58 20.27
N GLY A 317 10.45 12.12 20.90
CA GLY A 317 9.36 11.42 20.21
C GLY A 317 8.65 12.30 19.17
N GLU A 318 8.40 13.57 19.48
CA GLU A 318 7.83 14.55 18.54
C GLU A 318 8.77 14.78 17.34
N ALA A 319 10.07 14.92 17.58
CA ALA A 319 11.07 15.05 16.51
C ALA A 319 11.12 13.80 15.61
N SER A 320 11.08 12.60 16.18
CA SER A 320 11.07 11.35 15.40
C SER A 320 9.78 11.22 14.57
N THR A 321 8.63 11.46 15.19
CA THR A 321 7.33 11.32 14.51
C THR A 321 7.12 12.38 13.44
N THR A 322 7.63 13.59 13.63
CA THR A 322 7.61 14.63 12.58
C THR A 322 8.50 14.26 11.40
N ALA A 323 9.70 13.71 11.63
CA ALA A 323 10.57 13.21 10.57
C ALA A 323 9.94 12.05 9.78
N GLU A 324 9.32 11.08 10.46
CA GLU A 324 8.58 9.98 9.82
C GLU A 324 7.41 10.48 8.98
N LEU A 325 6.71 11.53 9.45
CA LEU A 325 5.60 12.14 8.74
C LEU A 325 6.07 12.88 7.47
N GLU A 326 7.22 13.55 7.53
CA GLU A 326 7.83 14.19 6.36
C GLU A 326 8.27 13.16 5.31
N ASP A 327 8.97 12.10 5.70
CA ASP A 327 9.34 10.99 4.80
C ASP A 327 8.09 10.30 4.21
N GLY A 328 7.05 10.09 5.01
CA GLY A 328 5.76 9.59 4.54
C GLY A 328 5.12 10.47 3.46
N ARG A 329 5.16 11.81 3.63
CA ARG A 329 4.67 12.77 2.64
C ARG A 329 5.50 12.78 1.36
N GLU A 330 6.82 12.62 1.45
CA GLU A 330 7.69 12.53 0.27
C GLU A 330 7.41 11.26 -0.54
N ARG A 331 7.23 10.12 0.14
CA ARG A 331 6.84 8.85 -0.51
C ARG A 331 5.47 8.96 -1.17
N GLU A 332 4.49 9.59 -0.52
CA GLU A 332 3.18 9.84 -1.09
C GLU A 332 3.29 10.66 -2.39
N LYS A 333 4.04 11.77 -2.37
CA LYS A 333 4.29 12.59 -3.56
C LYS A 333 4.92 11.77 -4.68
N ALA A 334 5.96 10.99 -4.39
CA ALA A 334 6.62 10.14 -5.38
C ALA A 334 5.66 9.15 -6.04
N ILE A 335 4.80 8.48 -5.26
CA ILE A 335 3.79 7.54 -5.76
C ILE A 335 2.75 8.27 -6.62
N THR A 336 2.30 9.47 -6.21
CA THR A 336 1.34 10.25 -7.01
C THR A 336 1.92 10.68 -8.36
N ASP A 337 3.20 11.07 -8.40
CA ASP A 337 3.91 11.43 -9.63
C ASP A 337 4.10 10.22 -10.54
N GLU A 338 4.44 9.06 -9.97
CA GLU A 338 4.55 7.81 -10.72
C GLU A 338 3.19 7.40 -11.32
N LYS A 339 2.12 7.47 -10.53
CA LYS A 339 0.75 7.21 -11.01
C LYS A 339 0.36 8.15 -12.15
N ARG A 340 0.71 9.43 -12.05
CA ARG A 340 0.49 10.42 -13.12
C ARG A 340 1.27 10.06 -14.39
N LYS A 341 2.56 9.70 -14.27
CA LYS A 341 3.39 9.27 -15.41
C LYS A 341 2.86 8.00 -16.05
N SER A 342 2.46 7.02 -15.25
CA SER A 342 1.88 5.75 -15.72
C SER A 342 0.57 5.99 -16.48
N ARG A 343 -0.33 6.82 -15.92
CA ARG A 343 -1.58 7.20 -16.59
C ARG A 343 -1.34 7.93 -17.91
N ALA A 344 -0.40 8.87 -17.94
CA ALA A 344 -0.03 9.57 -19.17
C ALA A 344 0.53 8.61 -20.23
N LYS A 345 1.35 7.63 -19.83
CA LYS A 345 1.83 6.58 -20.74
C LYS A 345 0.69 5.70 -21.26
N GLN A 346 -0.23 5.31 -20.39
CA GLN A 346 -1.40 4.50 -20.76
C GLN A 346 -2.28 5.23 -21.77
N GLU A 347 -2.55 6.51 -21.56
CA GLU A 347 -3.34 7.34 -22.48
C GLU A 347 -2.64 7.52 -23.83
N ASN A 348 -1.32 7.72 -23.84
CA ASN A 348 -0.53 7.83 -25.06
C ASN A 348 -0.50 6.50 -25.84
N LEU A 349 -0.35 5.36 -25.15
CA LEU A 349 -0.42 4.04 -25.78
C LEU A 349 -1.82 3.74 -26.31
N ALA A 350 -2.87 4.09 -25.56
CA ALA A 350 -4.26 3.93 -26.02
C ALA A 350 -4.51 4.75 -27.30
N GLY A 351 -4.05 6.01 -27.34
CA GLY A 351 -4.11 6.84 -28.53
C GLY A 351 -3.36 6.23 -29.72
N LYS A 352 -2.15 5.69 -29.51
CA LYS A 352 -1.41 4.97 -30.57
C LYS A 352 -2.14 3.73 -31.07
N VAL A 353 -2.77 2.97 -30.19
CA VAL A 353 -3.56 1.79 -30.56
C VAL A 353 -4.76 2.21 -31.40
N GLU A 354 -5.44 3.30 -31.04
CA GLU A 354 -6.57 3.83 -31.80
C GLU A 354 -6.13 4.33 -33.19
N GLU A 355 -5.00 5.05 -33.25
CA GLU A 355 -4.41 5.52 -34.52
C GLU A 355 -4.02 4.36 -35.44
N LEU A 356 -3.32 3.34 -34.91
CA LEU A 356 -2.95 2.14 -35.66
C LEU A 356 -4.20 1.34 -36.09
N SER A 357 -5.23 1.28 -35.25
CA SER A 357 -6.50 0.65 -35.59
C SER A 357 -7.22 1.40 -36.71
N GLY A 358 -7.17 2.74 -36.70
CA GLY A 358 -7.67 3.59 -37.77
C GLY A 358 -6.95 3.31 -39.09
N LYS A 359 -5.61 3.36 -39.08
CA LYS A 359 -4.77 3.04 -40.24
C LYS A 359 -5.03 1.62 -40.79
N LEU A 360 -5.24 0.64 -39.91
CA LEU A 360 -5.58 -0.72 -40.33
C LEU A 360 -6.96 -0.80 -40.98
N ARG A 361 -7.96 -0.03 -40.50
CA ARG A 361 -9.28 0.03 -41.14
C ARG A 361 -9.20 0.66 -42.51
N GLU A 362 -8.47 1.77 -42.66
CA GLU A 362 -8.21 2.42 -43.95
C GLU A 362 -7.52 1.46 -44.91
N ALA A 363 -6.40 0.85 -44.51
CA ALA A 363 -5.69 -0.12 -45.35
C ALA A 363 -6.56 -1.33 -45.75
N LYS A 364 -7.48 -1.79 -44.88
CA LYS A 364 -8.44 -2.84 -45.22
C LYS A 364 -9.51 -2.35 -46.20
N ALA A 365 -9.95 -1.10 -46.11
CA ALA A 365 -10.86 -0.49 -47.06
C ALA A 365 -10.20 -0.36 -48.43
N ASP A 366 -8.99 0.20 -48.48
CA ASP A 366 -8.18 0.34 -49.71
C ASP A 366 -7.94 -1.01 -50.38
N ARG A 367 -7.61 -2.04 -49.59
CA ARG A 367 -7.43 -3.39 -50.13
C ARG A 367 -8.71 -3.96 -50.73
N LYS A 368 -9.86 -3.77 -50.07
CA LYS A 368 -11.16 -4.21 -50.61
C LYS A 368 -11.55 -3.44 -51.87
N GLU A 369 -11.26 -2.15 -51.92
CA GLU A 369 -11.51 -1.30 -53.09
C GLU A 369 -10.62 -1.74 -54.26
N SER A 370 -9.32 -1.93 -54.03
CA SER A 370 -8.39 -2.45 -55.02
C SER A 370 -8.76 -3.87 -55.52
N GLU A 371 -9.15 -4.78 -54.62
CA GLU A 371 -9.65 -6.12 -54.99
C GLU A 371 -10.96 -6.05 -55.81
N ARG A 372 -11.82 -5.06 -55.55
CA ARG A 372 -13.04 -4.84 -56.32
C ARG A 372 -12.73 -4.27 -57.70
N GLU A 373 -11.83 -3.28 -57.78
CA GLU A 373 -11.38 -2.67 -59.03
C GLU A 373 -10.71 -3.70 -59.96
N THR A 374 -9.83 -4.54 -59.41
CA THR A 374 -9.15 -5.61 -60.16
C THR A 374 -10.14 -6.62 -60.72
N ARG A 375 -11.11 -7.10 -59.92
CA ARG A 375 -12.19 -7.98 -60.43
C ARG A 375 -13.03 -7.32 -61.50
N ALA A 376 -13.39 -6.05 -61.33
CA ALA A 376 -14.16 -5.31 -62.33
C ALA A 376 -13.37 -5.18 -63.65
N ALA A 377 -12.08 -4.87 -63.58
CA ALA A 377 -11.20 -4.81 -64.74
C ALA A 377 -11.05 -6.17 -65.44
N GLU A 378 -10.88 -7.27 -64.70
CA GLU A 378 -10.84 -8.63 -65.23
C GLU A 378 -12.16 -9.01 -65.93
N ALA A 379 -13.30 -8.69 -65.32
CA ALA A 379 -14.62 -8.95 -65.89
C ALA A 379 -14.83 -8.20 -67.22
N VAL A 380 -14.47 -6.92 -67.28
CA VAL A 380 -14.53 -6.10 -68.51
C VAL A 380 -13.61 -6.66 -69.60
N THR A 381 -12.41 -7.11 -69.21
CA THR A 381 -11.45 -7.71 -70.15
C THR A 381 -11.98 -9.04 -70.71
N SER A 382 -12.61 -9.86 -69.87
CA SER A 382 -13.28 -11.09 -70.29
C SER A 382 -14.46 -10.82 -71.23
N LEU A 383 -15.31 -9.83 -70.92
CA LEU A 383 -16.44 -9.42 -71.76
C LEU A 383 -15.98 -8.88 -73.12
N ARG A 384 -14.93 -8.06 -73.16
CA ARG A 384 -14.31 -7.59 -74.42
C ARG A 384 -13.80 -8.74 -75.30
N ARG A 385 -13.36 -9.84 -74.70
CA ARG A 385 -12.87 -11.02 -75.42
C ARG A 385 -14.01 -11.89 -75.97
N MET A 386 -15.15 -11.94 -75.29
CA MET A 386 -16.30 -12.78 -75.67
C MET A 386 -17.30 -12.09 -76.62
N LEU A 387 -17.45 -10.76 -76.53
CA LEU A 387 -18.46 -10.00 -77.26
C LEU A 387 -17.84 -8.84 -78.06
N PRO A 388 -17.93 -8.84 -79.41
CA PRO A 388 -17.55 -7.69 -80.21
C PRO A 388 -18.56 -6.55 -79.99
N GLY A 389 -18.10 -5.42 -79.46
CA GLY A 389 -18.94 -4.24 -79.14
C GLY A 389 -18.75 -3.65 -77.75
N VAL A 390 -18.04 -4.34 -76.84
CA VAL A 390 -17.78 -3.83 -75.47
C VAL A 390 -16.64 -2.81 -75.47
N HIS A 391 -16.90 -1.57 -75.04
CA HIS A 391 -15.94 -0.45 -75.11
C HIS A 391 -15.27 -0.09 -73.77
N GLY A 392 -15.60 -0.77 -72.67
CA GLY A 392 -15.06 -0.49 -71.33
C GLY A 392 -16.17 -0.19 -70.32
N ARG A 393 -15.81 0.27 -69.12
CA ARG A 393 -16.79 0.75 -68.12
C ARG A 393 -17.34 2.10 -68.52
N VAL A 394 -18.55 2.43 -68.10
CA VAL A 394 -19.15 3.77 -68.29
C VAL A 394 -18.23 4.88 -67.78
N THR A 395 -17.56 4.66 -66.65
CA THR A 395 -16.57 5.59 -66.07
C THR A 395 -15.34 5.81 -66.96
N ASP A 396 -14.87 4.79 -67.67
CA ASP A 396 -13.72 4.88 -68.58
C ASP A 396 -14.08 5.60 -69.90
N LEU A 397 -15.38 5.66 -70.23
CA LEU A 397 -15.90 6.24 -71.47
C LEU A 397 -16.27 7.73 -71.34
N ILE A 398 -16.45 8.24 -70.12
CA ILE A 398 -16.80 9.63 -69.87
C ILE A 398 -15.54 10.49 -69.74
N LYS A 399 -15.37 11.45 -70.65
CA LYS A 399 -14.35 12.51 -70.53
C LYS A 399 -14.99 13.80 -70.03
N VAL A 400 -14.71 14.16 -68.78
CA VAL A 400 -15.16 15.42 -68.18
C VAL A 400 -14.21 16.55 -68.59
N SER A 401 -14.74 17.70 -68.99
CA SER A 401 -13.99 18.85 -69.50
C SER A 401 -13.08 19.51 -68.45
N GLN A 402 -13.43 19.42 -67.16
CA GLN A 402 -12.59 19.90 -66.06
C GLN A 402 -12.45 18.79 -65.00
N LYS A 403 -11.19 18.42 -64.67
CA LYS A 403 -10.87 17.33 -63.74
C LYS A 403 -11.53 17.46 -62.36
N LYS A 404 -11.82 18.67 -61.91
CA LYS A 404 -12.46 18.95 -60.61
C LYS A 404 -13.87 18.35 -60.48
N PHE A 405 -14.55 18.07 -61.59
CA PHE A 405 -15.89 17.49 -61.59
C PHE A 405 -15.92 15.97 -61.70
N ASN A 406 -14.77 15.29 -61.83
CA ASN A 406 -14.71 13.82 -61.93
C ASN A 406 -15.36 13.15 -60.72
N LEU A 407 -15.10 13.64 -59.50
CA LEU A 407 -15.68 13.09 -58.28
C LEU A 407 -17.22 13.26 -58.24
N ALA A 408 -17.72 14.40 -58.72
CA ALA A 408 -19.15 14.67 -58.81
C ALA A 408 -19.84 13.75 -59.84
N VAL A 409 -19.18 13.48 -60.98
CA VAL A 409 -19.71 12.58 -62.00
C VAL A 409 -19.76 11.13 -61.51
N ILE A 410 -18.72 10.66 -60.83
CA ILE A 410 -18.67 9.30 -60.23
C ILE A 410 -19.73 9.14 -59.14
N THR A 411 -19.92 10.16 -58.29
CA THR A 411 -20.94 10.13 -57.23
C THR A 411 -22.37 10.14 -57.77
N VAL A 412 -22.63 10.81 -58.90
CA VAL A 412 -23.94 10.77 -59.57
C VAL A 412 -24.20 9.42 -60.25
N LEU A 413 -23.19 8.82 -60.88
CA LEU A 413 -23.31 7.51 -61.53
C LEU A 413 -23.50 6.37 -60.52
N GLY A 414 -22.95 6.49 -59.31
CA GLY A 414 -23.20 5.58 -58.20
C GLY A 414 -22.98 4.10 -58.59
N LYS A 415 -24.06 3.29 -58.58
CA LYS A 415 -24.00 1.87 -58.95
C LYS A 415 -23.81 1.63 -60.45
N ASP A 416 -24.22 2.57 -61.30
CA ASP A 416 -24.13 2.47 -62.76
C ASP A 416 -22.74 2.90 -63.27
N ALA A 417 -21.86 3.35 -62.37
CA ALA A 417 -20.48 3.71 -62.69
C ALA A 417 -19.62 2.51 -63.13
N ASP A 418 -19.95 1.33 -62.61
CA ASP A 418 -19.30 0.04 -62.89
C ASP A 418 -19.98 -0.74 -64.04
N ALA A 419 -21.09 -0.23 -64.58
CA ALA A 419 -21.91 -0.90 -65.60
C ALA A 419 -21.24 -0.97 -66.99
#